data_AF-A0A7C0W726-F1
#
_entry.id   AF-A0A7C0W726-F1
#
_cell.length_a   1.000
_cell.length_b   1.000
_cell.length_c   1.000
_cell.angle_alpha   90.00
_cell.angle_beta   90.00
_cell.angle_gamma   90.00
#
_symmetry.space_group_name_H-M   'P 1'
#
loop_
_entity.id
_entity.type
_entity.pdbx_description
1 polymer ?
#
loop_
_entity_poly.entity_id
_entity_poly.type
_entity_poly.pdbx_seq_one_letter_code
_entity_poly.pdbx_strand_id
1 'polypeptide(L)' 'MATLRDIKNRIKAVQNTQKITKAMKMVAASKLKKVQTRMLDLRPYADKMRDVLISLAKGADREAHPLLAYRARKT' A
#
# COMPACT_ATOMS: atom_id res chain seq x y z
N MET A 1 27.64 27.82 -28.98
CA MET A 1 27.80 26.38 -29.33
C MET A 1 28.05 25.62 -28.04
N ALA A 2 27.38 24.48 -27.82
CA ALA A 2 27.66 23.64 -26.66
C ALA A 2 29.10 23.11 -26.76
N THR A 3 29.88 23.30 -25.71
CA THR A 3 31.28 22.85 -25.68
C THR A 3 31.35 21.40 -25.22
N LEU A 4 32.44 20.69 -25.53
CA LEU A 4 32.73 19.35 -24.98
C LEU A 4 32.67 19.34 -23.44
N ARG A 5 32.97 20.48 -22.80
CA ARG A 5 32.89 20.64 -21.35
C ARG A 5 31.44 20.58 -20.85
N ASP A 6 30.50 21.18 -21.58
CA ASP A 6 29.08 21.18 -21.22
C ASP A 6 28.48 19.77 -21.32
N ILE A 7 28.85 19.02 -22.36
CA ILE A 7 28.44 17.62 -22.52
C ILE A 7 28.97 16.78 -21.35
N LYS A 8 30.25 16.94 -20.98
CA LYS A 8 30.86 16.23 -19.85
C LYS A 8 30.17 16.56 -18.51
N ASN A 9 29.78 17.82 -18.32
CA ASN A 9 29.04 18.24 -17.12
C ASN A 9 27.64 17.64 -17.09
N ARG A 10 26.93 17.59 -18.22
CA ARG A 10 25.60 16.99 -18.32
C ARG A 10 25.64 15.49 -18.05
N ILE A 11 26.65 14.78 -18.54
CA ILE A 11 26.85 13.35 -18.23
C ILE A 11 26.99 13.14 -16.72
N LYS A 12 27.83 13.93 -16.05
CA LYS A 12 27.99 13.85 -14.59
C LYS A 12 26.69 14.14 -13.85
N ALA A 13 25.93 15.15 -14.29
CA ALA A 13 24.64 15.49 -13.68
C ALA A 13 23.65 14.31 -13.78
N VAL A 14 23.50 13.72 -14.98
CA VAL A 14 22.60 12.57 -15.18
C VAL A 14 23.04 11.35 -14.37
N GLN A 15 24.35 11.08 -14.28
CA GLN A 15 24.87 10.00 -13.44
C GLN A 15 24.55 10.21 -11.96
N ASN A 16 24.62 11.45 -11.46
CA ASN A 16 24.24 11.77 -10.09
C ASN A 16 22.73 11.58 -9.87
N THR A 17 21.89 12.06 -10.78
CA THR A 17 20.43 11.82 -10.74
C THR A 17 20.11 10.33 -10.80
N GLN A 18 20.83 9.53 -11.59
CA GLN A 18 20.66 8.08 -11.64
C GLN A 18 20.98 7.41 -10.30
N LYS A 19 22.04 7.86 -9.61
CA LYS A 19 22.39 7.35 -8.27
C LYS A 19 21.29 7.69 -7.25
N ILE A 20 20.77 8.92 -7.28
CA ILE A 20 19.68 9.36 -6.39
C ILE A 20 18.43 8.51 -6.62
N THR A 21 17.99 8.36 -7.87
CA THR A 21 16.80 7.57 -8.21
C THR A 21 16.97 6.08 -7.85
N LYS A 22 18.18 5.52 -8.01
CA LYS A 22 18.50 4.15 -7.56
C LYS A 22 18.36 4.01 -6.05
N ALA A 23 18.86 4.99 -5.29
CA ALA A 23 18.68 5.01 -3.83
C ALA A 23 17.19 5.12 -3.46
N MET A 24 16.44 6.02 -4.11
CA MET A 24 15.00 6.17 -3.89
C MET A 24 14.22 4.88 -4.19
N LYS A 25 14.59 4.13 -5.24
CA LYS A 25 14.00 2.82 -5.54
C LYS A 25 14.20 1.84 -4.37
N MET A 26 15.39 1.82 -3.78
CA MET A 26 15.66 0.97 -2.60
C MET A 26 14.88 1.41 -1.37
N VAL A 27 14.74 2.73 -1.15
CA VAL A 27 13.89 3.28 -0.08
C VAL A 27 12.43 2.88 -0.26
N ALA A 28 11.91 3.00 -1.48
CA ALA A 28 10.54 2.61 -1.80
C ALA A 28 10.31 1.10 -1.59
N ALA A 29 11.27 0.26 -2.01
CA ALA A 29 11.23 -1.17 -1.78
C ALA A 29 11.22 -1.52 -0.28
N SER A 30 12.03 -0.84 0.54
CA SER A 30 12.04 -1.00 2.00
C SER A 30 10.69 -0.60 2.63
N LYS A 31 10.10 0.52 2.19
CA LYS A 31 8.76 0.95 2.64
C LYS A 31 7.68 -0.08 2.27
N LEU A 32 7.69 -0.61 1.04
CA LEU A 32 6.76 -1.64 0.60
C LEU A 32 6.89 -2.89 1.47
N LYS A 33 8.13 -3.36 1.69
CA LYS A 33 8.40 -4.53 2.54
C LYS A 33 7.88 -4.33 3.97
N LYS A 34 8.09 -3.14 4.55
CA LYS A 34 7.56 -2.79 5.89
C LYS A 34 6.04 -2.87 5.95
N VAL A 35 5.34 -2.36 4.94
CA VAL A 35 3.87 -2.43 4.87
C VAL A 35 3.42 -3.88 4.69
N GLN A 36 4.07 -4.63 3.80
CA GLN A 36 3.76 -6.04 3.57
C GLN A 36 3.88 -6.88 4.85
N THR A 37 4.95 -6.71 5.62
CA THR A 37 5.12 -7.38 6.91
C THR A 37 3.96 -7.05 7.86
N ARG A 38 3.63 -5.76 8.03
CA ARG A 38 2.49 -5.34 8.86
C ARG A 38 1.16 -5.94 8.40
N MET A 39 0.94 -6.04 7.09
CA MET A 39 -0.27 -6.65 6.54
C MET A 39 -0.32 -8.16 6.82
N LEU A 40 0.81 -8.86 6.74
CA LEU A 40 0.89 -10.28 7.07
C LEU A 40 0.64 -10.51 8.56
N ASP A 41 1.22 -9.67 9.43
CA ASP A 41 1.01 -9.75 10.88
C ASP A 41 -0.44 -9.46 11.27
N LEU A 42 -1.15 -8.62 10.49
CA LEU A 42 -2.56 -8.31 10.71
C LEU A 42 -3.51 -9.44 10.27
N ARG A 43 -3.10 -10.33 9.34
CA ARG A 43 -3.98 -11.37 8.77
C ARG A 43 -4.68 -12.24 9.82
N PRO A 44 -3.99 -12.80 10.83
CA PRO A 44 -4.64 -13.67 11.82
C PRO A 44 -5.77 -12.96 12.58
N TYR A 45 -5.59 -11.67 12.90
CA TYR A 45 -6.62 -10.87 13.53
C TYR A 45 -7.82 -10.65 12.60
N ALA A 46 -7.56 -10.28 11.34
CA ALA A 46 -8.61 -10.07 10.35
C ALA A 46 -9.43 -11.35 10.09
N ASP A 47 -8.76 -12.50 10.00
CA ASP A 47 -9.39 -13.80 9.81
C ASP A 47 -10.28 -14.15 11.01
N LYS A 48 -9.78 -13.99 12.23
CA LYS A 48 -10.58 -14.24 13.44
C LYS A 48 -11.74 -13.27 13.62
N MET A 49 -11.53 -12.00 13.32
CA MET A 49 -12.59 -11.00 13.34
C MET A 49 -13.69 -11.36 12.33
N ARG A 50 -13.30 -11.84 11.14
CA ARG A 50 -14.25 -12.31 10.13
C ARG A 50 -15.04 -13.53 10.62
N ASP A 51 -14.39 -14.51 11.25
CA ASP A 51 -15.06 -15.69 11.83
C ASP A 51 -16.13 -15.27 12.86
N VAL A 52 -15.77 -14.37 13.78
CA VAL A 52 -16.68 -13.86 14.82
C VAL A 52 -17.85 -13.09 14.18
N LEU A 53 -17.58 -12.21 13.22
CA LEU A 53 -18.63 -11.45 12.54
C LEU A 53 -19.59 -12.36 11.76
N ILE A 54 -19.08 -13.41 11.11
CA ILE A 54 -19.93 -14.41 10.44
C ILE A 54 -20.79 -15.17 11.45
N SER A 55 -20.22 -15.58 12.57
CA SER A 55 -20.96 -16.25 13.64
C SER A 55 -22.08 -15.35 14.19
N LEU A 56 -21.75 -14.08 14.48
CA LEU A 56 -22.71 -13.09 14.95
C LEU A 56 -23.82 -12.84 13.93
N ALA A 57 -23.48 -12.65 12.66
CA ALA A 57 -24.45 -12.40 11.60
C ALA A 57 -25.38 -13.59 11.32
N LYS A 58 -24.99 -14.82 11.69
CA LYS A 58 -25.87 -16.01 11.63
C LYS A 58 -26.90 -16.03 12.75
N GLY A 59 -26.54 -15.55 13.94
CA GLY A 59 -27.42 -15.52 15.11
C GLY A 59 -28.21 -14.22 15.26
N ALA A 60 -27.80 -13.13 14.60
CA ALA A 60 -28.45 -11.83 14.67
C ALA A 60 -29.55 -11.69 13.62
N ASP A 61 -30.70 -11.15 14.03
CA ASP A 61 -31.72 -10.68 13.09
C ASP A 61 -31.16 -9.51 12.27
N ARG A 62 -31.32 -9.59 10.94
CA ARG A 62 -30.72 -8.63 9.99
C ARG A 62 -31.29 -7.23 10.15
N GLU A 63 -32.50 -7.09 10.68
CA GLU A 63 -33.11 -5.79 10.95
C GLU A 63 -32.76 -5.23 12.33
N ALA A 64 -32.23 -6.05 13.24
CA ALA A 64 -31.91 -5.63 14.61
C ALA A 64 -30.67 -4.71 14.70
N HIS A 65 -29.77 -4.74 13.70
CA HIS A 65 -28.58 -3.89 13.71
C HIS A 65 -28.40 -3.11 12.38
N PRO A 66 -28.23 -1.77 12.42
CA PRO A 66 -28.10 -0.94 11.22
C PRO A 66 -26.95 -1.30 10.26
N LEU A 67 -25.90 -1.99 10.74
CA LEU A 67 -24.80 -2.48 9.89
C LEU A 67 -25.08 -3.84 9.24
N LEU A 68 -26.10 -4.58 9.70
CA LEU A 68 -26.53 -5.86 9.12
C LEU A 68 -27.72 -5.69 8.17
N ALA A 69 -28.43 -4.56 8.26
CA ALA A 69 -29.54 -4.22 7.39
C ALA A 69 -29.10 -4.14 5.92
N TYR A 70 -29.85 -4.80 5.03
CA TYR A 70 -29.63 -4.69 3.60
C TYR A 70 -29.98 -3.27 3.13
N ARG A 71 -29.02 -2.58 2.52
CA ARG A 71 -29.22 -1.25 1.91
C ARG A 71 -28.87 -1.32 0.44
N ALA A 72 -29.77 -0.81 -0.41
CA ALA A 72 -29.50 -0.65 -1.83
C ALA A 72 -28.26 0.27 -2.00
N ARG A 73 -27.31 -0.16 -2.83
CA ARG A 73 -26.10 0.61 -3.10
C ARG A 73 -26.53 1.90 -3.83
N LYS A 74 -26.30 3.07 -3.23
CA LYS A 74 -26.45 4.35 -3.95
C LYS A 74 -25.41 4.36 -5.08
N THR A 75 -25.91 4.37 -6.31
CA THR A 75 -25.11 4.62 -7.52
C THR A 75 -24.85 6.10 -7.66
#